data_AF-A0A2D5ILN5-F1
#
_entry.id   AF-A0A2D5ILN5-F1
#
_cell.length_a   1.000
_cell.length_b   1.000
_cell.length_c   1.000
_cell.angle_alpha   90.00
_cell.angle_beta   90.00
_cell.angle_gamma   90.00
#
_symmetry.space_group_name_H-M   'P 1'
#
loop_
_entity.id
_entity.type
_entity.pdbx_description
1 polymer ?
#
loop_
_entity_poly.entity_id
_entity_poly.type
_entity_poly.pdbx_seq_one_letter_code
_entity_poly.pdbx_strand_id
1 'polypeptide(L)'
;MATASPDPGQIETCRLLLALGMSRVDAERTARTVRKHHAFRTRGGRLAVFAYRESDPAGGDRIREAWILLSVLGWGERESAIALDCSRTALRGHLEQAATRFDEADVVALRRVVDAYRPGRMEIEPELPTEDPYRLLRWLGWIAVAVVGLEVVRRLVVTS
;
A
#
# COMPACT_ATOMS: atom_id res chain seq x y z
N MET A 1 -2.75 24.43 11.34
CA MET A 1 -2.58 23.00 11.05
C MET A 1 -2.76 22.81 9.56
N ALA A 2 -1.72 22.40 8.84
CA ALA A 2 -1.78 22.27 7.38
C ALA A 2 -2.69 21.09 7.01
N THR A 3 -3.83 21.39 6.38
CA THR A 3 -4.72 20.39 5.79
C THR A 3 -4.06 19.86 4.53
N ALA A 4 -3.36 18.73 4.63
CA ALA A 4 -2.83 18.06 3.45
C ALA A 4 -4.00 17.54 2.61
N SER A 5 -4.06 17.93 1.34
CA SER A 5 -4.97 17.32 0.37
C SER A 5 -4.72 15.81 0.35
N PRO A 6 -5.76 14.96 0.34
CA PRO A 6 -5.58 13.52 0.27
C PRO A 6 -4.79 13.14 -0.99
N ASP A 7 -3.76 12.29 -0.83
CA ASP A 7 -2.86 11.86 -1.91
C ASP A 7 -3.67 11.14 -3.01
N PRO A 8 -3.60 11.57 -4.28
CA PRO A 8 -4.43 11.00 -5.35
C PRO A 8 -4.25 9.49 -5.53
N GLY A 9 -3.02 8.98 -5.42
CA GLY A 9 -2.73 7.55 -5.54
C GLY A 9 -3.30 6.75 -4.37
N GLN A 10 -3.30 7.33 -3.17
CA GLN A 10 -3.95 6.74 -2.02
C GLN A 10 -5.48 6.68 -2.18
N ILE A 11 -6.11 7.73 -2.71
CA ILE A 11 -7.56 7.75 -2.99
C ILE A 11 -7.92 6.65 -3.99
N GLU A 12 -7.15 6.54 -5.07
CA GLU A 12 -7.32 5.50 -6.09
C GLU A 12 -7.19 4.09 -5.48
N THR A 13 -6.17 3.89 -4.65
CA THR A 13 -5.98 2.63 -3.93
C THR A 13 -7.14 2.31 -2.98
N CYS A 14 -7.67 3.31 -2.27
CA CYS A 14 -8.86 3.13 -1.42
C CYS A 14 -10.07 2.70 -2.24
N ARG A 15 -10.31 3.37 -3.38
CA ARG A 15 -11.43 3.05 -4.29
C ARG A 15 -11.35 1.62 -4.81
N LEU A 16 -10.14 1.19 -5.19
CA LEU A 16 -9.90 -0.20 -5.57
C LEU A 16 -10.25 -1.17 -4.44
N LEU A 17 -9.72 -0.96 -3.25
CA LEU A 17 -9.96 -1.86 -2.10
C LEU A 17 -11.44 -1.90 -1.69
N LEU A 18 -12.13 -0.75 -1.74
CA LEU A 18 -13.58 -0.68 -1.53
C LEU A 18 -14.35 -1.47 -2.59
N ALA A 19 -13.97 -1.35 -3.86
CA ALA A 19 -14.60 -2.09 -4.93
C ALA A 19 -14.43 -3.61 -4.75
N LEU A 20 -13.25 -4.05 -4.27
CA LEU A 20 -12.97 -5.45 -3.92
C LEU A 20 -13.82 -5.96 -2.73
N GLY A 21 -14.40 -5.05 -1.95
CA GLY A 21 -15.29 -5.36 -0.83
C GLY A 21 -14.64 -5.22 0.54
N MET A 22 -13.46 -4.59 0.63
CA MET A 22 -12.84 -4.26 1.90
C MET A 22 -13.67 -3.21 2.65
N SER A 23 -13.71 -3.29 3.98
CA SER A 23 -14.35 -2.27 4.81
C SER A 23 -13.68 -0.92 4.59
N ARG A 24 -14.42 0.18 4.75
CA ARG A 24 -13.86 1.53 4.58
C ARG A 24 -12.63 1.78 5.44
N VAL A 25 -12.69 1.40 6.71
CA VAL A 25 -11.61 1.62 7.68
C VAL A 25 -10.35 0.85 7.27
N ASP A 26 -10.51 -0.40 6.85
CA ASP A 26 -9.39 -1.23 6.42
C ASP A 26 -8.86 -0.81 5.06
N ALA A 27 -9.72 -0.35 4.14
CA ALA A 27 -9.33 0.19 2.85
C ALA A 27 -8.47 1.46 3.00
N GLU A 28 -8.88 2.39 3.86
CA GLU A 28 -8.11 3.62 4.15
C GLU A 28 -6.76 3.28 4.81
N ARG A 29 -6.75 2.36 5.79
CA ARG A 29 -5.51 1.90 6.45
C ARG A 29 -4.56 1.23 5.45
N THR A 30 -5.08 0.30 4.65
CA THR A 30 -4.29 -0.47 3.69
C THR A 30 -3.76 0.43 2.58
N ALA A 31 -4.55 1.38 2.09
CA ALA A 31 -4.09 2.36 1.11
C ALA A 31 -2.94 3.22 1.65
N ARG A 32 -2.96 3.62 2.93
CA ARG A 32 -1.80 4.30 3.57
C ARG A 32 -0.56 3.42 3.57
N THR A 33 -0.70 2.15 3.96
CA THR A 33 0.42 1.21 3.99
C THR A 33 1.00 0.97 2.60
N VAL A 34 0.15 0.69 1.62
CA VAL A 34 0.54 0.47 0.21
C VAL A 34 1.22 1.72 -0.36
N ARG A 35 0.73 2.92 -0.02
CA ARG A 35 1.32 4.19 -0.47
C ARG A 35 2.75 4.43 0.01
N LYS A 36 3.10 3.91 1.20
CA LYS A 36 4.46 3.97 1.78
C LYS A 36 5.44 2.99 1.12
N HIS A 37 4.95 2.03 0.32
CA HIS A 37 5.81 1.05 -0.33
C HIS A 37 6.68 1.68 -1.43
N HIS A 38 7.98 1.38 -1.48
CA HIS A 38 8.93 1.98 -2.42
C HIS A 38 8.52 1.77 -3.91
N ALA A 39 7.89 0.63 -4.21
CA ALA A 39 7.41 0.30 -5.55
C ALA A 39 5.99 0.82 -5.87
N PHE A 40 5.38 1.65 -5.01
CA PHE A 40 4.00 2.12 -5.19
C PHE A 40 3.78 2.77 -6.56
N ARG A 41 4.71 3.63 -7.00
CA ARG A 41 4.60 4.36 -8.28
C ARG A 41 4.50 3.45 -9.51
N THR A 42 5.03 2.24 -9.44
CA THR A 42 5.06 1.30 -10.58
C THR A 42 4.13 0.10 -10.38
N ARG A 43 3.73 -0.20 -9.15
CA ARG A 43 3.01 -1.43 -8.78
C ARG A 43 1.86 -1.21 -7.80
N GLY A 44 1.40 0.02 -7.58
CA GLY A 44 0.39 0.37 -6.58
C GLY A 44 -0.87 -0.49 -6.66
N GLY A 45 -1.45 -0.63 -7.87
CA GLY A 45 -2.61 -1.49 -8.10
C GLY A 45 -2.38 -2.96 -7.75
N ARG A 46 -1.25 -3.52 -8.16
CA ARG A 46 -0.87 -4.91 -7.83
C ARG A 46 -0.70 -5.12 -6.33
N LEU A 47 -0.02 -4.20 -5.67
CA LEU A 47 0.20 -4.24 -4.21
C LEU A 47 -1.13 -4.18 -3.46
N ALA A 48 -2.07 -3.36 -3.93
CA ALA A 48 -3.40 -3.26 -3.34
C ALA A 48 -4.22 -4.54 -3.51
N VAL A 49 -4.21 -5.15 -4.70
CA VAL A 49 -4.88 -6.44 -4.94
C VAL A 49 -4.30 -7.53 -4.04
N PHE A 50 -2.98 -7.60 -3.89
CA PHE A 50 -2.36 -8.56 -2.99
C PHE A 50 -2.71 -8.30 -1.53
N ALA A 51 -2.67 -7.06 -1.07
CA ALA A 51 -3.07 -6.71 0.29
C ALA A 51 -4.54 -7.07 0.56
N TYR A 52 -5.43 -6.89 -0.43
CA TYR A 52 -6.81 -7.38 -0.34
C TYR A 52 -6.88 -8.90 -0.18
N ARG A 53 -6.19 -9.65 -1.06
CA ARG A 53 -6.20 -11.12 -1.02
C ARG A 53 -5.62 -11.69 0.29
N GLU A 54 -4.60 -11.04 0.85
CA GLU A 54 -4.02 -11.41 2.16
C GLU A 54 -5.01 -11.17 3.31
N SER A 55 -5.90 -10.18 3.18
CA SER A 55 -6.93 -9.88 4.18
C SER A 55 -8.18 -10.76 4.07
N ASP A 56 -8.42 -11.36 2.90
CA ASP A 56 -9.58 -12.20 2.61
C ASP A 56 -9.29 -13.66 2.99
N PRO A 57 -10.06 -14.28 3.92
CA PRO A 57 -9.86 -15.68 4.33
C PRO A 57 -9.94 -16.68 3.17
N ALA A 58 -10.65 -16.35 2.09
CA ALA A 58 -10.75 -17.18 0.90
C ALA A 58 -9.60 -16.96 -0.09
N GLY A 59 -8.69 -16.01 0.18
CA GLY A 59 -7.59 -15.64 -0.71
C GLY A 59 -8.02 -14.79 -1.91
N GLY A 60 -9.23 -14.23 -1.87
CA GLY A 60 -9.86 -13.45 -2.94
C GLY A 60 -10.52 -14.29 -4.03
N ASP A 61 -11.20 -13.62 -4.96
CA ASP A 61 -11.87 -14.23 -6.12
C ASP A 61 -11.36 -13.59 -7.40
N ARG A 62 -10.48 -14.29 -8.12
CA ARG A 62 -9.85 -13.79 -9.35
C ARG A 62 -10.86 -13.40 -10.44
N ILE A 63 -12.00 -14.07 -10.50
CA ILE A 63 -13.06 -13.78 -11.48
C ILE A 63 -13.71 -12.45 -11.12
N ARG A 64 -14.10 -12.28 -9.86
CA ARG A 64 -14.70 -11.04 -9.36
C ARG A 64 -13.71 -9.88 -9.43
N GLU A 65 -12.46 -10.09 -9.06
CA GLU A 65 -11.40 -9.08 -9.14
C GLU A 65 -11.17 -8.61 -10.58
N ALA A 66 -11.08 -9.53 -11.55
CA ALA A 66 -10.95 -9.19 -12.97
C ALA A 66 -12.12 -8.35 -13.48
N TRP A 67 -13.34 -8.75 -13.11
CA TRP A 67 -14.55 -8.00 -13.44
C TRP A 67 -14.57 -6.62 -12.82
N ILE A 68 -14.18 -6.47 -11.54
CA ILE A 68 -14.11 -5.17 -10.87
C ILE A 68 -13.11 -4.24 -11.55
N LEU A 69 -11.89 -4.72 -11.83
CA LEU A 69 -10.87 -3.88 -12.45
C LEU A 69 -11.33 -3.35 -13.81
N LEU A 70 -11.86 -4.22 -14.66
CA LEU A 70 -12.22 -3.86 -16.03
C LEU A 70 -13.57 -3.13 -16.11
N SER A 71 -14.63 -3.72 -15.54
CA SER A 71 -16.00 -3.26 -15.73
C SER A 71 -16.38 -2.18 -14.73
N VAL A 72 -15.87 -2.22 -13.50
CA VAL A 72 -16.28 -1.26 -12.45
C VAL A 72 -15.34 -0.06 -12.43
N LEU A 73 -14.02 -0.30 -12.34
CA LEU A 73 -12.98 0.73 -12.26
C LEU A 73 -12.50 1.24 -13.63
N GLY A 74 -12.84 0.55 -14.73
CA GLY A 74 -12.50 0.98 -16.08
C GLY A 74 -11.03 0.83 -16.46
N TRP A 75 -10.29 -0.07 -15.79
CA TRP A 75 -8.88 -0.31 -16.08
C TRP A 75 -8.70 -0.99 -17.44
N GLY A 76 -7.55 -0.74 -18.06
CA GLY A 76 -7.21 -1.45 -19.30
C GLY A 76 -6.94 -2.93 -19.05
N GLU A 77 -7.15 -3.79 -20.06
CA GLU A 77 -6.84 -5.23 -19.94
C GLU A 77 -5.38 -5.48 -19.53
N ARG A 78 -4.43 -4.71 -20.09
CA ARG A 78 -3.00 -4.87 -19.79
C ARG A 78 -2.71 -4.56 -18.32
N GLU A 79 -3.24 -3.45 -17.84
CA GLU A 79 -3.07 -3.01 -16.44
C GLU A 79 -3.72 -3.98 -15.47
N SER A 80 -4.95 -4.42 -15.79
CA SER A 80 -5.67 -5.42 -15.01
C SER A 80 -4.90 -6.74 -14.92
N ALA A 81 -4.37 -7.24 -16.04
CA ALA A 81 -3.56 -8.45 -16.05
C ALA A 81 -2.29 -8.33 -15.18
N ILE A 82 -1.61 -7.18 -15.25
CA ILE A 82 -0.43 -6.90 -14.41
C ILE A 82 -0.81 -6.85 -12.93
N ALA A 83 -1.94 -6.22 -12.59
CA ALA A 83 -2.41 -6.09 -11.22
C ALA A 83 -2.80 -7.44 -10.60
N LEU A 84 -3.42 -8.32 -11.39
CA LEU A 84 -3.82 -9.67 -10.95
C LEU A 84 -2.69 -10.70 -11.01
N ASP A 85 -1.52 -10.33 -11.54
CA ASP A 85 -0.37 -11.20 -11.79
C ASP A 85 -0.74 -12.39 -12.70
N CYS A 86 -1.40 -12.11 -13.82
CA CYS A 86 -1.82 -13.13 -14.78
C CYS A 86 -1.54 -12.72 -16.25
N SER A 87 -1.64 -13.69 -17.16
CA SER A 87 -1.54 -13.42 -18.60
C SER A 87 -2.83 -12.80 -19.13
N ARG A 88 -2.77 -12.09 -20.27
CA ARG A 88 -3.98 -11.53 -20.92
C ARG A 88 -4.99 -12.62 -21.30
N THR A 89 -4.52 -13.80 -21.69
CA THR A 89 -5.39 -14.95 -21.97
C THR A 89 -6.11 -15.43 -20.72
N ALA A 90 -5.41 -15.53 -19.59
CA ALA A 90 -6.04 -15.89 -18.31
C ALA A 90 -7.06 -14.82 -17.86
N LEU A 91 -6.74 -13.53 -18.02
CA LEU A 91 -7.67 -12.44 -17.74
C LEU A 91 -8.97 -12.58 -18.56
N ARG A 92 -8.86 -12.88 -19.86
CA ARG A 92 -10.04 -13.08 -20.71
C ARG A 92 -10.89 -14.25 -20.26
N GLY A 93 -10.28 -15.38 -19.90
CA GLY A 93 -11.00 -16.51 -19.33
C GLY A 93 -11.72 -16.15 -18.02
N HIS A 94 -11.12 -15.34 -17.15
CA HIS A 94 -11.80 -14.83 -15.96
C HIS A 94 -12.99 -13.93 -16.31
N LEU A 95 -12.87 -13.05 -17.31
CA LEU A 95 -13.95 -12.16 -17.74
C LEU A 95 -15.11 -12.92 -18.41
N GLU A 96 -14.82 -13.96 -19.19
CA GLU A 96 -15.85 -14.85 -19.75
C GLU A 96 -16.64 -15.55 -18.64
N GLN A 97 -15.95 -16.02 -17.59
CA GLN A 97 -16.60 -16.59 -16.41
C GLN A 97 -17.35 -15.55 -15.58
N ALA A 98 -16.88 -14.30 -15.54
CA ALA A 98 -17.55 -13.22 -14.84
C ALA A 98 -18.87 -12.82 -15.53
N ALA A 99 -18.92 -12.88 -16.86
CA ALA A 99 -20.10 -12.51 -17.64
C ALA A 99 -21.33 -13.41 -17.35
N THR A 100 -21.13 -14.60 -16.78
CA THR A 100 -22.22 -15.48 -16.34
C THR A 100 -22.66 -15.23 -14.89
N ARG A 101 -21.89 -14.44 -14.14
CA ARG A 101 -22.07 -14.19 -12.69
C ARG A 101 -22.53 -12.78 -12.36
N PHE A 102 -22.17 -11.80 -13.19
CA PHE A 102 -22.40 -10.38 -12.93
C PHE A 102 -22.98 -9.70 -14.17
N ASP A 103 -23.90 -8.77 -13.95
CA ASP A 103 -24.56 -8.01 -15.00
C ASP A 103 -24.27 -6.49 -14.91
N GLU A 104 -24.87 -5.71 -15.81
CA GLU A 104 -24.71 -4.25 -15.82
C GLU A 104 -25.31 -3.57 -14.58
N ALA A 105 -26.34 -4.16 -13.97
CA ALA A 105 -26.94 -3.62 -12.75
C ALA A 105 -25.96 -3.72 -11.58
N ASP A 106 -25.20 -4.83 -11.49
CA ASP A 106 -24.11 -5.00 -10.52
C ASP A 106 -23.01 -3.96 -10.70
N VAL A 107 -22.62 -3.70 -11.97
CA VAL A 107 -21.61 -2.67 -12.29
C VAL A 107 -22.07 -1.30 -11.80
N VAL A 108 -23.31 -0.92 -12.11
CA VAL A 108 -23.89 0.37 -11.69
C VAL A 108 -23.98 0.46 -10.16
N ALA A 109 -24.41 -0.60 -9.49
CA ALA A 109 -24.51 -0.64 -8.03
C ALA A 109 -23.13 -0.44 -7.38
N LEU A 110 -22.11 -1.16 -7.83
CA LEU A 110 -20.78 -1.07 -7.25
C LEU A 110 -20.08 0.26 -7.57
N ARG A 111 -20.26 0.79 -8.80
CA ARG A 111 -19.76 2.13 -9.16
C ARG A 111 -20.33 3.20 -8.24
N ARG A 112 -21.62 3.17 -7.90
CA ARG A 112 -22.21 4.12 -6.95
C ARG A 112 -21.54 4.08 -5.59
N VAL A 113 -21.19 2.90 -5.08
CA VAL A 113 -20.47 2.75 -3.80
C VAL A 113 -19.06 3.36 -3.90
N VAL A 114 -18.34 3.07 -4.98
CA VAL A 114 -16.97 3.57 -5.21
C VAL A 114 -16.96 5.09 -5.42
N ASP A 115 -17.92 5.63 -6.16
CA ASP A 115 -18.02 7.06 -6.47
C ASP A 115 -18.52 7.89 -5.28
N ALA A 116 -19.36 7.29 -4.43
CA ALA A 116 -19.80 7.89 -3.17
C ALA A 116 -18.65 8.01 -2.16
N TYR A 117 -17.53 7.31 -2.37
CA TYR A 117 -16.37 7.43 -1.49
C TYR A 117 -15.82 8.86 -1.50
N ARG A 118 -15.96 9.51 -0.35
CA ARG A 118 -15.28 10.76 -0.02
C ARG A 118 -14.18 10.43 0.99
N PRO A 119 -12.90 10.64 0.65
CA PRO A 119 -11.82 10.45 1.63
C PRO A 119 -12.14 11.31 2.85
N GLY A 120 -12.02 10.71 4.03
CA GLY A 120 -12.15 11.45 5.28
C GLY A 120 -11.07 12.52 5.39
N ARG A 121 -11.14 13.37 6.43
CA ARG A 121 -9.95 14.08 6.90
C ARG A 121 -8.98 13.00 7.37
N MET A 122 -8.09 12.57 6.48
CA MET A 122 -7.13 11.53 6.82
C MET A 122 -6.22 12.13 7.89
N GLU A 123 -6.46 11.75 9.14
CA GLU A 123 -5.56 12.05 10.23
C GLU A 123 -4.19 11.57 9.81
N ILE A 124 -3.24 12.50 9.83
CA ILE A 124 -1.83 12.22 9.66
C ILE A 124 -1.52 11.25 10.78
N GLU A 125 -1.39 9.98 10.42
CA GLU A 125 -0.85 8.97 11.31
C GLU A 125 0.48 9.54 11.79
N PRO A 126 0.68 9.79 13.10
CA PRO A 126 1.93 10.36 13.56
C PRO A 126 3.02 9.44 13.04
N GLU A 127 3.96 10.01 12.26
CA GLU A 127 5.17 9.31 11.89
C GLU A 127 5.81 8.88 13.20
N LEU A 128 5.58 7.62 13.60
CA LEU A 128 6.39 7.00 14.64
C LEU A 128 7.81 7.18 14.14
N PRO A 129 8.68 7.86 14.90
CA PRO A 129 10.03 8.14 14.46
C PRO A 129 10.62 6.79 14.08
N THR A 130 10.97 6.63 12.80
CA THR A 130 11.76 5.50 12.34
C THR A 130 13.00 5.49 13.21
N GLU A 131 13.04 4.59 14.19
CA GLU A 131 14.21 4.38 15.02
C GLU A 131 15.33 4.01 14.06
N ASP A 132 16.26 4.96 13.85
CA ASP A 132 17.48 4.72 13.08
C ASP A 132 18.18 3.51 13.72
N PRO A 133 18.22 2.35 13.03
CA PRO A 133 18.76 1.11 13.60
C PRO A 133 20.25 1.23 13.96
N TYR A 134 20.92 2.28 13.48
CA TYR A 134 22.32 2.57 13.77
C TYR A 134 22.52 3.63 14.87
N ARG A 135 21.45 4.15 15.48
CA ARG A 135 21.54 5.16 16.54
C ARG A 135 22.35 4.67 17.75
N LEU A 136 22.12 3.43 18.17
CA LEU A 136 22.86 2.77 19.25
C LEU A 136 24.33 2.56 18.87
N LEU A 137 24.60 2.10 17.64
CA LEU A 137 25.95 1.85 17.16
C LEU A 137 26.77 3.14 17.06
N ARG A 138 26.15 4.22 16.59
CA ARG A 138 26.75 5.56 16.53
C ARG A 138 27.03 6.11 17.93
N TRP A 139 26.15 5.86 18.90
CA TRP A 139 26.37 6.26 20.30
C TRP A 139 27.55 5.51 20.93
N LEU A 140 27.64 4.20 20.70
CA LEU A 140 28.78 3.38 21.14
C LEU A 140 30.10 3.81 20.47
N GLY A 141 30.05 4.20 19.18
CA GLY A 141 31.19 4.76 18.47
C GLY A 141 31.76 6.02 19.14
N TRP A 142 30.89 6.94 19.59
CA TRP A 142 31.32 8.14 20.31
C TRP A 142 31.93 7.83 21.68
N ILE A 143 31.37 6.85 22.40
CA ILE A 143 31.95 6.39 23.68
C ILE A 143 33.35 5.83 23.46
N ALA A 144 33.53 4.99 22.43
CA ALA A 144 34.84 4.41 22.12
C ALA A 144 35.88 5.50 21.77
N VAL A 145 35.50 6.51 20.97
CA VAL A 145 36.38 7.65 20.65
C VAL A 145 36.76 8.43 21.91
N ALA A 146 35.80 8.69 22.81
CA ALA A 146 36.06 9.40 24.06
C ALA A 146 37.00 8.62 24.98
N VAL A 147 36.80 7.30 25.14
CA VAL A 147 37.67 6.45 25.96
C VAL A 147 39.07 6.37 25.39
N VAL A 148 39.22 6.19 24.07
CA VAL A 148 40.53 6.18 23.41
C VAL A 148 41.23 7.53 23.55
N GLY A 149 40.51 8.63 23.35
CA GLY A 149 41.05 9.98 23.54
C GLY A 149 41.52 10.22 24.99
N LEU A 150 40.73 9.80 25.97
CA LEU A 150 41.07 9.91 27.39
C LEU A 150 42.32 9.08 27.75
N GLU A 151 42.42 7.87 27.22
CA GLU A 151 43.56 6.98 27.46
C GLU A 151 44.84 7.52 26.82
N VAL A 152 44.76 8.12 25.63
CA VAL A 152 45.89 8.79 24.98
C VAL A 152 46.36 10.00 25.81
N VAL A 153 45.44 10.84 26.30
CA VAL A 153 45.78 11.97 27.17
C VAL A 153 46.41 11.49 28.48
N ARG A 154 45.82 10.47 29.11
CA ARG A 154 46.36 9.88 30.34
C ARG A 154 47.79 9.39 30.14
N ARG A 155 48.07 8.68 29.04
CA ARG A 155 49.42 8.20 28.72
C ARG A 155 50.40 9.35 28.52
N LEU A 156 50.02 10.39 27.78
CA LEU A 156 50.85 11.57 27.57
C LEU A 156 51.21 12.27 28.88
N VAL A 157 50.26 12.41 29.80
CA VAL A 157 50.48 13.04 31.12
C VAL A 157 51.36 12.18 32.04
N VAL A 158 51.27 10.85 31.96
CA VAL A 158 52.09 9.93 32.78
C VAL A 158 53.52 9.78 32.24
N THR A 159 53.73 9.99 30.94
CA THR A 159 55.06 9.93 30.30
C THR A 159 55.79 11.28 30.26
N SER A 160 55.17 12.35 30.75
CA SER A 160 55.77 13.69 30.90
C SER A 160 56.26 13.90 32.33
#